data_AF-A0A3D5MJJ6-F1
#
_entry.id   AF-A0A3D5MJJ6-F1
#
_cell.length_a   1.000
_cell.length_b   1.000
_cell.length_c   1.000
_cell.angle_alpha   90.00
_cell.angle_beta   90.00
_cell.angle_gamma   90.00
#
_symmetry.space_group_name_H-M   'P 1'
#
loop_
_entity.id
_entity.type
_entity.pdbx_description
1 polymer ?
#
loop_
_entity_poly.entity_id
_entity_poly.type
_entity_poly.pdbx_seq_one_letter_code
_entity_poly.pdbx_strand_id
1 'polypeptide(L)'
;MVLAGGGRHAVSAGFDDWRFVHEALPDVDHARIDLGVDFLGRRLKAPLLISAMTGGPARAEAINARLAEAAQHLGIALAVGSQRAALE
;
A
#
# COMPACT_ATOMS: atom_id res chain seq x y z
N MET A 1 13.15 -2.73 -7.77
CA MET A 1 12.70 -2.75 -9.17
C MET A 1 12.34 -4.19 -9.51
N VAL A 2 11.11 -4.59 -9.19
CA VAL A 2 10.54 -5.88 -9.59
C VAL A 2 10.07 -5.71 -11.03
N LEU A 3 11.02 -5.68 -11.96
CA LEU A 3 10.76 -5.71 -13.40
C LEU A 3 11.43 -6.95 -13.97
N ALA A 4 10.94 -8.10 -13.51
CA ALA A 4 11.06 -9.41 -14.11
C ALA A 4 10.10 -10.30 -13.29
N GLY A 5 9.01 -10.77 -13.89
CA GLY A 5 7.92 -11.50 -13.22
C GLY A 5 8.29 -12.88 -12.68
N GLY A 6 9.46 -13.03 -12.05
CA GLY A 6 10.00 -14.26 -11.48
C GLY A 6 10.04 -14.28 -9.95
N GLY A 7 9.46 -13.29 -9.27
CA GLY A 7 9.34 -13.26 -7.81
C GLY A 7 8.38 -14.35 -7.33
N ARG A 8 8.89 -15.56 -7.07
CA ARG A 8 8.14 -16.60 -6.36
C ARG A 8 8.40 -16.45 -4.87
N HIS A 9 7.36 -16.10 -4.12
CA HIS A 9 7.42 -16.21 -2.67
C HIS A 9 7.48 -17.69 -2.30
N ALA A 10 8.48 -18.09 -1.51
CA ALA A 10 8.65 -19.48 -1.07
C ALA A 10 7.55 -19.94 -0.09
N VAL A 11 6.77 -18.99 0.42
CA VAL A 11 5.70 -19.21 1.39
C VAL A 11 4.43 -18.57 0.83
N SER A 12 3.31 -19.32 0.87
CA SER A 12 1.99 -18.79 0.48
C SER A 12 1.54 -17.69 1.44
N ALA A 13 0.87 -16.68 0.91
CA ALA A 13 0.22 -15.63 1.70
C ALA A 13 -1.11 -16.08 2.32
N GLY A 14 -1.59 -17.30 2.02
CA GLY A 14 -2.85 -17.85 2.53
C GLY A 14 -4.11 -17.25 1.90
N PHE A 15 -3.99 -16.26 1.00
CA PHE A 15 -5.14 -15.65 0.32
C PHE A 15 -5.87 -16.63 -0.61
N ASP A 16 -5.21 -17.70 -1.03
CA ASP A 16 -5.83 -18.75 -1.85
C ASP A 16 -6.91 -19.54 -1.10
N ASP A 17 -6.86 -19.57 0.24
CA ASP A 17 -7.84 -20.25 1.09
C ASP A 17 -9.14 -19.45 1.27
N TRP A 18 -9.15 -18.19 0.84
CA TRP A 18 -10.31 -17.30 0.96
C TRP A 18 -10.99 -17.10 -0.40
N ARG A 19 -12.31 -17.22 -0.41
CA ARG A 19 -13.16 -16.94 -1.58
C ARG A 19 -14.33 -16.09 -1.14
N PHE A 20 -14.48 -14.93 -1.77
CA PHE A 20 -15.67 -14.10 -1.61
C PHE A 20 -16.82 -14.71 -2.41
N VAL A 21 -18.02 -14.76 -1.83
CA VAL A 21 -19.23 -15.14 -2.57
C VAL A 21 -19.55 -14.02 -3.55
N HIS A 22 -19.64 -14.36 -4.83
CA HIS A 22 -19.99 -13.39 -5.87
C HIS A 22 -21.49 -13.10 -5.82
N GLU A 23 -21.84 -11.82 -5.79
CA GLU A 23 -23.20 -11.33 -6.02
C GLU A 23 -23.29 -10.79 -7.46
N ALA A 24 -24.14 -11.40 -8.27
CA ALA A 24 -24.27 -11.07 -9.69
C ALA A 24 -25.19 -9.86 -9.92
N LEU A 25 -26.09 -9.57 -8.98
CA LEU A 25 -26.99 -8.43 -9.04
C LEU A 25 -27.02 -7.69 -7.70
N PRO A 26 -25.93 -6.99 -7.35
CA PRO A 26 -25.85 -6.31 -6.06
C PRO A 26 -26.77 -5.09 -6.05
N ASP A 27 -27.54 -4.92 -4.98
CA ASP A 27 -28.38 -3.74 -4.73
C ASP A 27 -27.54 -2.58 -4.18
N VAL A 28 -26.48 -2.22 -4.91
CA VAL A 28 -25.55 -1.13 -4.57
C VAL A 28 -25.18 -0.34 -5.80
N ASP A 29 -25.21 0.99 -5.69
CA ASP A 29 -24.71 1.89 -6.72
C ASP A 29 -23.18 1.94 -6.64
N HIS A 30 -22.50 1.49 -7.69
CA HIS A 30 -21.04 1.50 -7.78
C HIS A 30 -20.45 2.90 -7.55
N ALA A 31 -21.13 3.97 -7.99
CA ALA A 31 -20.66 5.34 -7.80
C ALA A 31 -20.72 5.80 -6.33
N ARG A 32 -21.44 5.07 -5.46
CA ARG A 32 -21.58 5.37 -4.03
C ARG A 32 -20.65 4.55 -3.14
N ILE A 33 -19.82 3.68 -3.71
CA ILE A 33 -18.84 2.92 -2.94
C ILE A 33 -17.75 3.87 -2.45
N ASP A 34 -17.72 4.12 -1.14
CA ASP A 34 -16.65 4.85 -0.48
C ASP A 34 -15.64 3.88 0.14
N LEU A 35 -14.38 3.96 -0.32
CA LEU A 35 -13.27 3.20 0.24
C LEU A 35 -12.54 3.98 1.36
N GLY A 36 -12.98 5.21 1.65
CA GLY A 36 -12.35 6.05 2.64
C GLY A 36 -12.40 5.46 4.04
N VAL A 37 -11.31 5.61 4.78
CA VAL A 37 -11.17 5.12 6.15
C VAL A 37 -10.45 6.15 7.01
N ASP A 38 -10.82 6.24 8.28
CA ASP A 38 -10.10 7.04 9.26
C ASP A 38 -8.98 6.19 9.88
N PHE A 39 -7.75 6.65 9.75
CA PHE A 39 -6.56 5.98 10.25
C PHE A 39 -5.66 7.00 10.95
N LEU A 40 -5.35 6.75 12.23
CA LEU A 40 -4.50 7.60 13.06
C LEU A 40 -4.89 9.10 13.04
N GLY A 41 -6.19 9.39 13.05
CA GLY A 41 -6.73 10.75 13.05
C GLY A 41 -6.71 11.46 11.68
N ARG A 42 -6.46 10.73 10.58
CA ARG A 42 -6.56 11.26 9.20
C ARG A 42 -7.47 10.38 8.34
N ARG A 43 -8.23 11.01 7.44
CA ARG A 43 -9.02 10.32 6.42
C ARG A 43 -8.12 9.92 5.24
N LEU A 44 -8.04 8.63 4.95
CA LEU A 44 -7.44 8.09 3.72
C LEU A 44 -8.54 7.87 2.67
N LYS A 45 -8.17 7.88 1.38
CA LYS A 45 -9.08 7.61 0.26
C LYS A 45 -9.34 6.11 0.03
N ALA A 46 -8.51 5.25 0.60
CA ALA A 46 -8.63 3.80 0.52
C ALA A 46 -8.01 3.13 1.76
N PRO A 47 -8.42 1.90 2.13
CA PRO A 47 -7.89 1.19 3.29
C PRO A 47 -6.58 0.48 2.94
N LEU A 48 -5.64 1.22 2.36
CA LEU A 48 -4.37 0.70 1.86
C LEU A 48 -3.23 1.62 2.33
N LEU A 49 -2.05 1.01 2.49
CA LEU A 49 -0.81 1.73 2.77
C LEU A 49 0.36 1.10 2.04
N ILE A 50 1.35 1.92 1.69
CA ILE A 50 2.65 1.45 1.23
C ILE A 50 3.49 1.15 2.47
N SER A 51 3.83 -0.13 2.67
CA SER A 51 4.62 -0.56 3.83
C SER A 51 6.10 -0.18 3.69
N ALA A 52 6.82 -0.21 4.80
CA ALA A 52 8.24 0.11 4.88
C ALA A 52 9.08 -0.84 4.01
N MET A 53 9.83 -0.27 3.05
CA MET A 53 10.69 -1.05 2.15
C MET A 53 12.18 -0.75 2.32
N THR A 54 12.58 0.51 2.53
CA THR A 54 14.00 0.92 2.55
C THR A 54 14.28 2.04 3.54
N GLY A 55 15.43 1.99 4.22
CA GLY A 55 16.01 3.06 5.04
C GLY A 55 17.54 3.14 4.83
N GLY A 56 18.14 4.32 4.92
CA GLY A 56 19.56 4.56 4.58
C GLY A 56 19.78 5.42 3.30
N PRO A 57 21.03 5.74 2.90
CA PRO A 57 21.37 6.96 2.16
C PRO A 57 20.88 7.05 0.70
N ALA A 58 20.83 8.29 0.17
CA ALA A 58 20.55 8.83 -1.18
C ALA A 58 19.61 8.05 -2.12
N ARG A 59 19.87 6.77 -2.37
CA ARG A 59 19.02 5.91 -3.20
C ARG A 59 17.67 5.61 -2.53
N ALA A 60 17.62 5.48 -1.20
CA ALA A 60 16.34 5.30 -0.50
C ALA A 60 15.51 6.59 -0.47
N GLU A 61 16.16 7.76 -0.47
CA GLU A 61 15.48 9.06 -0.51
C GLU A 61 14.72 9.24 -1.83
N ALA A 62 15.38 9.02 -2.97
CA ALA A 62 14.73 9.12 -4.28
C ALA A 62 13.57 8.11 -4.44
N ILE A 63 13.68 6.92 -3.83
CA ILE A 63 12.60 5.93 -3.81
C ILE A 63 11.45 6.42 -2.94
N ASN A 64 11.72 6.84 -1.71
CA ASN A 64 10.70 7.33 -0.78
C ASN A 64 9.99 8.58 -1.31
N ALA A 65 10.70 9.49 -1.98
CA ALA A 65 10.10 10.67 -2.60
C ALA A 65 9.07 10.31 -3.67
N ARG A 66 9.41 9.37 -4.57
CA ARG A 66 8.49 8.91 -5.62
C ARG A 66 7.28 8.17 -5.03
N LEU A 67 7.50 7.36 -3.98
CA LEU A 67 6.41 6.68 -3.29
C LEU A 67 5.52 7.66 -2.53
N ALA A 68 6.10 8.71 -1.95
CA ALA A 68 5.35 9.75 -1.26
C ALA A 68 4.49 10.55 -2.24
N GLU A 69 5.01 10.89 -3.42
CA GLU A 69 4.24 11.55 -4.49
C GLU A 69 3.06 10.68 -4.94
N ALA A 70 3.29 9.39 -5.19
CA ALA A 70 2.23 8.46 -5.56
C ALA A 70 1.19 8.29 -4.44
N ALA A 71 1.64 8.12 -3.20
CA ALA A 71 0.77 7.99 -2.02
C ALA A 71 -0.09 9.23 -1.81
N GLN A 72 0.49 10.42 -1.99
CA GLN A 72 -0.21 11.70 -1.90
C GLN A 72 -1.26 11.84 -3.00
N HIS A 73 -0.91 11.51 -4.25
CA HIS A 73 -1.84 11.56 -5.38
C HIS A 73 -3.03 10.62 -5.16
N LEU A 74 -2.76 9.39 -4.71
CA LEU A 74 -3.77 8.37 -4.43
C LEU A 74 -4.51 8.58 -3.10
N GLY A 75 -4.00 9.43 -2.20
CA GLY A 75 -4.57 9.66 -0.88
C GLY A 75 -4.46 8.47 0.07
N ILE A 76 -3.36 7.71 0.01
CA ILE A 76 -3.09 6.56 0.87
C ILE A 76 -1.86 6.83 1.76
N ALA A 77 -1.70 6.03 2.82
CA ALA A 77 -0.58 6.21 3.75
C ALA A 77 0.73 5.59 3.20
N LEU A 78 1.87 6.16 3.62
CA LEU A 78 3.21 5.63 3.37
C LEU A 78 3.94 5.44 4.70
N ALA A 79 4.45 4.24 4.94
CA ALA A 79 5.38 3.96 6.03
C ALA A 79 6.83 4.02 5.49
N VAL A 80 7.67 4.82 6.12
CA VAL A 80 9.10 4.89 5.79
C VAL A 80 9.88 3.78 6.51
N GLY A 81 11.00 3.35 5.92
CA GLY A 81 11.88 2.35 6.54
C GLY A 81 12.63 2.87 7.78
N SER A 82 13.58 2.07 8.27
CA SER A 82 14.39 2.40 9.46
C SER A 82 15.01 3.80 9.34
N GLN A 83 14.75 4.64 10.35
CA GLN A 83 15.34 5.98 10.47
C GLN A 83 16.64 5.99 11.28
N ARG A 84 17.16 4.82 11.70
CA ARG A 84 18.39 4.73 12.52
C ARG A 84 19.59 5.40 11.85
N ALA A 85 19.77 5.17 10.55
CA ALA A 85 20.84 5.77 9.76
C ALA A 85 20.75 7.31 9.62
N ALA A 86 19.63 7.93 10.02
CA ALA A 86 19.48 9.38 10.04
C ALA A 86 19.71 9.98 11.45
N LEU A 87 19.81 9.13 12.47
CA LEU A 87 20.03 9.53 13.88
C LEU A 87 21.47 9.29 14.35
N GLU A 88 22.19 8.38 13.67
CA GLU A 88 23.64 8.16 13.81
C GLU A 88 24.43 9.11 12.90
#